data_AF-A0A7J6RJA6-F1
#
_entry.id   AF-A0A7J6RJA6-F1
#
_cell.length_a   1.000
_cell.length_b   1.000
_cell.length_c   1.000
_cell.angle_alpha   90.00
_cell.angle_beta   90.00
_cell.angle_gamma   90.00
#
_symmetry.space_group_name_H-M   'P 1'
#
loop_
_entity.id
_entity.type
_entity.pdbx_description
1 polymer ?
#
loop_
_entity_poly.entity_id
_entity_poly.type
_entity_poly.pdbx_seq_one_letter_code
_entity_poly.pdbx_strand_id
1 'polypeptide(L)'
;LKGLSIGLEEDIVPHKQVMQDTVMECVTYLPQKTSVYAAWLGLLVRPHRVFVTELVDRAAELLGDCSSVLAMKILMRFLVELANCRCVLSDSVLAVIQELVELRNSEEVHNKEMPVYAALHGLLVISPALYKDNKEAVDAIIGIAEEMKKGRAERRSK
;
A
#
# COMPACT_ATOMS: atom_id res chain seq x y z
N LEU A 1 -11.93 0.34 18.22
CA LEU A 1 -11.88 1.29 17.09
C LEU A 1 -13.01 2.31 17.10
N LYS A 2 -14.29 1.90 17.13
CA LYS A 2 -15.42 2.84 17.16
C LYS A 2 -15.34 3.93 18.25
N GLY A 3 -15.03 3.54 19.51
CA GLY A 3 -14.86 4.52 20.60
C GLY A 3 -13.73 5.52 20.37
N LEU A 4 -12.60 5.08 19.80
CA LEU A 4 -11.50 5.97 19.40
C LEU A 4 -11.91 6.89 18.24
N SER A 5 -12.71 6.38 17.30
CA SER A 5 -13.16 7.17 16.15
C SER A 5 -14.04 8.32 16.62
N ILE A 6 -15.02 8.04 17.48
CA ILE A 6 -15.92 9.05 18.05
C ILE A 6 -15.11 10.06 18.89
N GLY A 7 -14.21 9.58 19.76
CA GLY A 7 -13.45 10.46 20.64
C GLY A 7 -12.46 11.37 19.93
N LEU A 8 -11.91 10.96 18.79
CA LEU A 8 -10.97 11.77 18.00
C LEU A 8 -11.66 12.58 16.90
N GLU A 9 -12.96 12.35 16.64
CA GLU A 9 -13.64 12.97 15.50
C GLU A 9 -13.68 14.49 15.60
N GLU A 10 -13.93 15.00 16.80
CA GLU A 10 -13.98 16.44 17.10
C GLU A 10 -12.62 17.13 16.92
N ASP A 11 -11.53 16.37 17.04
CA ASP A 11 -10.15 16.86 16.92
C ASP A 11 -9.64 16.89 15.47
N ILE A 12 -10.31 16.20 14.53
CA ILE A 12 -9.85 16.06 13.13
C ILE A 12 -9.67 17.41 12.45
N VAL A 13 -10.65 18.32 12.61
CA VAL A 13 -10.59 19.64 11.97
C VAL A 13 -9.55 20.56 12.63
N PRO A 14 -9.56 20.78 13.96
CA PRO A 14 -8.61 21.68 14.60
C PRO A 14 -7.17 21.15 14.63
N HIS A 15 -6.98 19.82 14.60
CA HIS A 15 -5.67 19.17 14.75
C HIS A 15 -5.27 18.30 13.55
N LYS A 16 -5.86 18.57 12.37
CA LYS A 16 -5.67 17.81 11.12
C LYS A 16 -4.21 17.38 10.88
N GLN A 17 -3.30 18.36 10.85
CA GLN A 17 -1.91 18.12 10.50
C GLN A 17 -1.23 17.16 11.49
N VAL A 18 -1.37 17.44 12.79
CA VAL A 18 -0.79 16.61 13.87
C VAL A 18 -1.35 15.19 13.80
N MET A 19 -2.64 15.04 13.53
CA MET A 19 -3.25 13.72 13.39
C MET A 19 -2.76 12.98 12.14
N GLN A 20 -2.64 13.64 10.99
CA GLN A 20 -2.07 13.05 9.78
C GLN A 20 -0.61 12.63 10.00
N ASP A 21 0.20 13.48 10.62
CA ASP A 21 1.60 13.17 10.98
C ASP A 21 1.67 11.96 11.90
N THR A 22 0.85 11.93 12.96
CA THR A 22 0.78 10.82 13.91
C THR A 22 0.42 9.50 13.22
N VAL A 23 -0.52 9.53 12.27
CA VAL A 23 -0.90 8.32 11.52
C VAL A 23 0.25 7.85 10.63
N MET A 24 0.92 8.77 9.93
CA MET A 24 2.05 8.43 9.07
C MET A 24 3.24 7.87 9.87
N GLU A 25 3.53 8.44 11.04
CA GLU A 25 4.51 7.90 11.98
C GLU A 25 4.11 6.50 12.46
N CYS A 26 2.85 6.31 12.85
CA CYS A 26 2.33 5.03 13.28
C CYS A 26 2.44 3.96 12.17
N VAL A 27 2.09 4.29 10.93
CA VAL A 27 2.23 3.37 9.79
C VAL A 27 3.69 3.02 9.55
N THR A 28 4.59 3.99 9.68
CA THR A 28 6.02 3.84 9.42
C THR A 28 6.72 3.01 10.52
N TYR A 29 6.47 3.33 11.77
CA TYR A 29 7.16 2.73 12.92
C TYR A 29 6.42 1.53 13.53
N LEU A 30 5.13 1.35 13.23
CA LEU A 30 4.31 0.22 13.69
C LEU A 30 3.62 -0.51 12.52
N PRO A 31 4.35 -0.98 11.50
CA PRO A 31 3.78 -1.57 10.28
C PRO A 31 3.00 -2.88 10.52
N GLN A 32 3.17 -3.53 11.67
CA GLN A 32 2.37 -4.66 12.11
C GLN A 32 0.93 -4.27 12.52
N LYS A 33 0.68 -2.98 12.78
CA LYS A 33 -0.64 -2.43 13.14
C LYS A 33 -1.30 -1.66 11.99
N THR A 34 -0.74 -1.67 10.78
CA THR A 34 -1.25 -0.93 9.61
C THR A 34 -2.74 -1.15 9.35
N SER A 35 -3.24 -2.39 9.46
CA SER A 35 -4.67 -2.70 9.29
C SER A 35 -5.58 -2.01 10.30
N VAL A 36 -5.09 -1.76 11.53
CA VAL A 36 -5.81 -1.05 12.59
C VAL A 36 -6.01 0.42 12.20
N TYR A 37 -4.96 1.05 11.66
CA TYR A 37 -5.00 2.45 11.20
C TYR A 37 -5.86 2.60 9.94
N ALA A 38 -5.74 1.68 8.98
CA ALA A 38 -6.59 1.67 7.79
C ALA A 38 -8.08 1.48 8.14
N ALA A 39 -8.40 0.58 9.07
CA ALA A 39 -9.77 0.36 9.53
C ALA A 39 -10.33 1.60 10.25
N TRP A 40 -9.52 2.31 11.04
CA TRP A 40 -9.92 3.58 11.64
C TRP A 40 -10.19 4.65 10.58
N LEU A 41 -9.31 4.81 9.59
CA LEU A 41 -9.53 5.73 8.46
C LEU A 41 -10.77 5.36 7.65
N GLY A 42 -11.08 4.07 7.50
CA GLY A 42 -12.30 3.60 6.85
C GLY A 42 -13.59 3.98 7.59
N LEU A 43 -13.53 4.20 8.91
CA LEU A 43 -14.64 4.77 9.68
C LEU A 43 -14.78 6.28 9.45
N LEU A 44 -13.67 6.97 9.15
CA LEU A 44 -13.60 8.41 8.95
C LEU A 44 -13.83 8.87 7.50
N VAL A 45 -13.67 8.00 6.51
CA VAL A 45 -13.73 8.39 5.09
C VAL A 45 -15.06 9.05 4.69
N ARG A 46 -16.17 8.67 5.34
CA ARG A 46 -17.49 9.27 5.09
C ARG A 46 -17.63 10.66 5.71
N PRO A 47 -17.44 10.85 7.03
CA PRO A 47 -17.58 12.17 7.65
C PRO A 47 -16.41 13.13 7.33
N HIS A 48 -15.21 12.60 7.10
CA HIS A 48 -13.96 13.37 6.96
C HIS A 48 -13.18 12.98 5.70
N ARG A 49 -13.86 12.96 4.55
CA ARG A 49 -13.26 12.52 3.27
C ARG A 49 -11.97 13.27 2.91
N VAL A 50 -11.94 14.59 3.11
CA VAL A 50 -10.77 15.43 2.78
C VAL A 50 -9.55 15.00 3.60
N PHE A 51 -9.73 14.80 4.91
CA PHE A 51 -8.67 14.32 5.81
C PHE A 51 -8.05 13.01 5.33
N VAL A 52 -8.91 12.03 4.97
CA VAL A 52 -8.47 10.71 4.51
C VAL A 52 -7.81 10.79 3.13
N THR A 53 -8.36 11.59 2.22
CA THR A 53 -7.83 11.73 0.84
C THR A 53 -6.43 12.33 0.87
N GLU A 54 -6.23 13.43 1.61
CA GLU A 54 -4.90 14.05 1.76
C GLU A 54 -3.87 13.09 2.36
N LEU A 55 -4.29 12.18 3.24
CA LEU A 55 -3.41 11.18 3.83
C LEU A 55 -3.03 10.09 2.81
N VAL A 56 -3.99 9.65 1.99
CA VAL A 56 -3.74 8.74 0.85
C VAL A 56 -2.78 9.38 -0.14
N ASP A 57 -3.01 10.64 -0.52
CA ASP A 57 -2.16 11.39 -1.46
C ASP A 57 -0.73 11.49 -0.91
N ARG A 58 -0.58 11.89 0.36
CA ARG A 58 0.74 11.93 1.02
C ARG A 58 1.44 10.57 1.02
N ALA A 59 0.72 9.47 1.25
CA ALA A 59 1.30 8.13 1.24
C ALA A 59 1.75 7.71 -0.18
N ALA A 60 1.00 8.11 -1.21
CA ALA A 60 1.35 7.86 -2.61
C ALA A 60 2.55 8.71 -3.07
N GLU A 61 2.60 9.99 -2.70
CA GLU A 61 3.75 10.87 -2.95
C GLU A 61 5.02 10.31 -2.31
N LEU A 62 4.96 9.95 -1.02
CA LEU A 62 6.09 9.33 -0.32
C LEU A 62 6.53 8.02 -0.95
N LEU A 63 5.61 7.25 -1.55
CA LEU A 63 5.96 6.03 -2.26
C LEU A 63 6.73 6.35 -3.55
N GLY A 64 6.29 7.36 -4.30
CA GLY A 64 6.97 7.82 -5.52
C GLY A 64 8.38 8.36 -5.27
N ASP A 65 8.58 9.03 -4.14
CA ASP A 65 9.87 9.63 -3.78
C ASP A 65 10.82 8.67 -3.03
N CYS A 66 10.35 7.50 -2.58
CA CYS A 66 11.18 6.64 -1.75
C CYS A 66 12.19 5.82 -2.57
N SER A 67 13.43 5.79 -2.09
CA SER A 67 14.49 4.93 -2.62
C SER A 67 14.70 3.65 -1.78
N SER A 68 14.07 3.59 -0.61
CA SER A 68 14.19 2.47 0.32
C SER A 68 13.14 1.40 0.06
N VAL A 69 13.61 0.18 -0.22
CA VAL A 69 12.76 -1.03 -0.35
C VAL A 69 11.87 -1.22 0.87
N LEU A 70 12.40 -0.95 2.07
CA LEU A 70 11.63 -1.09 3.31
C LEU A 70 10.48 -0.09 3.36
N ALA A 71 10.74 1.17 2.98
CA ALA A 71 9.71 2.21 2.91
C ALA A 71 8.64 1.85 1.87
N MET A 72 9.05 1.43 0.66
CA MET A 72 8.13 0.96 -0.38
C MET A 72 7.20 -0.13 0.15
N LYS A 73 7.75 -1.14 0.83
CA LYS A 73 6.96 -2.25 1.39
C LYS A 73 5.94 -1.80 2.42
N ILE A 74 6.30 -0.84 3.28
CA ILE A 74 5.43 -0.30 4.33
C ILE A 74 4.30 0.52 3.70
N LEU A 75 4.63 1.41 2.77
CA LEU A 75 3.67 2.27 2.08
C LEU A 75 2.73 1.44 1.19
N MET A 76 3.26 0.47 0.44
CA MET A 76 2.44 -0.45 -0.37
C MET A 76 1.47 -1.25 0.49
N ARG A 77 1.93 -1.76 1.64
CA ARG A 77 1.05 -2.44 2.59
C ARG A 77 -0.06 -1.51 3.05
N PHE A 78 0.26 -0.26 3.37
CA PHE A 78 -0.73 0.70 3.83
C PHE A 78 -1.76 1.05 2.75
N LEU A 79 -1.34 1.31 1.51
CA LEU A 79 -2.26 1.60 0.40
C LEU A 79 -3.22 0.43 0.13
N VAL A 80 -2.75 -0.82 0.19
CA VAL A 80 -3.62 -2.00 0.01
C VAL A 80 -4.61 -2.15 1.18
N GLU A 81 -4.18 -1.91 2.42
CA GLU A 81 -5.07 -1.92 3.59
C GLU A 81 -6.13 -0.80 3.51
N LEU A 82 -5.76 0.37 2.97
CA LEU A 82 -6.70 1.46 2.69
C LEU A 82 -7.72 1.06 1.62
N ALA A 83 -7.31 0.34 0.57
CA ALA A 83 -8.23 -0.18 -0.44
C ALA A 83 -9.19 -1.23 0.15
N ASN A 84 -8.69 -2.13 1.00
CA ASN A 84 -9.54 -3.08 1.74
C ASN A 84 -10.60 -2.37 2.60
N CYS A 85 -10.26 -1.20 3.14
CA CYS A 85 -11.14 -0.39 3.97
C CYS A 85 -11.98 0.64 3.17
N ARG A 86 -11.93 0.60 1.83
CA ARG A 86 -12.65 1.50 0.92
C ARG A 86 -12.27 2.98 1.08
N CYS A 87 -11.06 3.26 1.54
CA CYS A 87 -10.50 4.61 1.60
C CYS A 87 -9.99 5.08 0.22
N VAL A 88 -9.57 4.14 -0.62
CA VAL A 88 -9.09 4.34 -1.99
C VAL A 88 -9.67 3.25 -2.90
N LEU A 89 -9.79 3.53 -4.19
CA LEU A 89 -10.26 2.55 -5.18
C LEU A 89 -9.24 1.41 -5.33
N SER A 90 -9.72 0.16 -5.40
CA SER A 90 -8.88 -1.01 -5.63
C SER A 90 -8.02 -0.87 -6.89
N ASP A 91 -8.64 -0.37 -7.95
CA ASP A 91 -8.05 -0.31 -9.28
C ASP A 91 -6.88 0.67 -9.30
N SER A 92 -6.98 1.79 -8.56
CA SER A 92 -5.90 2.76 -8.40
C SER A 92 -4.69 2.14 -7.68
N VAL A 93 -4.91 1.36 -6.63
CA VAL A 93 -3.81 0.70 -5.91
C VAL A 93 -3.19 -0.40 -6.75
N LEU A 94 -3.99 -1.15 -7.52
CA LEU A 94 -3.48 -2.16 -8.44
C LEU A 94 -2.68 -1.56 -9.61
N ALA A 95 -3.09 -0.39 -10.12
CA ALA A 95 -2.32 0.35 -11.11
C ALA A 95 -0.93 0.71 -10.57
N VAL A 96 -0.84 1.22 -9.33
CA VAL A 96 0.46 1.50 -8.68
C VAL A 96 1.30 0.24 -8.49
N ILE A 97 0.68 -0.89 -8.10
CA ILE A 97 1.39 -2.18 -7.99
C ILE A 97 1.95 -2.60 -9.36
N GLN A 98 1.15 -2.44 -10.43
CA GLN A 98 1.54 -2.78 -11.79
C GLN A 98 2.70 -1.90 -12.28
N GLU A 99 2.64 -0.59 -12.07
CA GLU A 99 3.72 0.35 -12.37
C GLU A 99 5.02 -0.05 -11.65
N LEU A 100 4.93 -0.41 -10.36
CA LEU A 100 6.08 -0.87 -9.58
C LEU A 100 6.67 -2.16 -10.15
N VAL A 101 5.83 -3.10 -10.61
CA VAL A 101 6.29 -4.32 -11.29
C VAL A 101 6.94 -4.02 -12.63
N GLU A 102 6.46 -3.01 -13.37
CA GLU A 102 7.00 -2.57 -14.65
C GLU A 102 8.37 -1.90 -14.53
N LEU A 103 8.70 -1.30 -13.38
CA LEU A 103 10.04 -0.77 -13.12
C LEU A 103 11.16 -1.81 -13.29
N ARG A 104 10.86 -3.11 -13.21
CA ARG A 104 11.84 -4.18 -13.51
C ARG A 104 12.41 -4.09 -14.93
N ASN A 105 11.67 -3.47 -15.85
CA ASN A 105 12.06 -3.30 -17.24
C ASN A 105 12.88 -2.02 -17.46
N SER A 106 12.90 -1.11 -16.50
CA SER A 106 13.70 0.12 -16.56
C SER A 106 15.20 -0.21 -16.52
N GLU A 107 15.98 0.50 -17.35
CA GLU A 107 17.44 0.41 -17.34
C GLU A 107 18.06 1.04 -16.08
N GLU A 108 17.34 1.98 -15.46
CA GLU A 108 17.78 2.68 -14.24
C GLU A 108 17.72 1.78 -12.99
N VAL A 109 16.97 0.68 -13.06
CA VAL A 109 16.81 -0.26 -11.95
C VAL A 109 17.85 -1.37 -12.02
N HIS A 110 18.91 -1.24 -11.21
CA HIS A 110 19.97 -2.25 -11.12
C HIS A 110 19.46 -3.61 -10.61
N ASN A 111 18.61 -3.62 -9.57
CA ASN A 111 18.03 -4.85 -9.04
C ASN A 111 16.57 -4.99 -9.48
N LYS A 112 16.38 -5.65 -10.63
CA LYS A 112 15.06 -5.89 -11.24
C LYS A 112 14.10 -6.70 -10.35
N GLU A 113 14.61 -7.48 -9.39
CA GLU A 113 13.78 -8.24 -8.44
C GLU A 113 13.19 -7.35 -7.33
N MET A 114 13.82 -6.21 -7.04
CA MET A 114 13.42 -5.36 -5.92
C MET A 114 12.00 -4.79 -6.09
N PRO A 115 11.66 -4.10 -7.20
CA PRO A 115 10.33 -3.50 -7.34
C PRO A 115 9.22 -4.56 -7.31
N VAL A 116 9.47 -5.72 -7.93
CA VAL A 116 8.54 -6.87 -7.90
C VAL A 116 8.37 -7.41 -6.48
N TYR A 117 9.45 -7.51 -5.70
CA TYR A 117 9.36 -7.93 -4.30
C TYR A 117 8.55 -6.94 -3.44
N ALA A 118 8.70 -5.64 -3.66
CA ALA A 118 7.91 -4.61 -2.97
C ALA A 118 6.42 -4.68 -3.37
N ALA A 119 6.12 -4.89 -4.64
CA ALA A 119 4.76 -5.09 -5.16
C ALA A 119 4.06 -6.31 -4.53
N LEU A 120 4.74 -7.47 -4.50
CA LEU A 120 4.21 -8.69 -3.88
C LEU A 120 3.92 -8.52 -2.39
N HIS A 121 4.70 -7.68 -1.70
CA HIS A 121 4.48 -7.43 -0.27
C HIS A 121 3.15 -6.72 0.00
N GLY A 122 2.70 -5.85 -0.92
CA GLY A 122 1.36 -5.27 -0.87
C GLY A 122 0.27 -6.33 -1.03
N LEU A 123 0.47 -7.28 -1.95
CA LEU A 123 -0.50 -8.36 -2.20
C LEU A 123 -0.68 -9.31 -1.00
N LEU A 124 0.26 -9.40 -0.07
CA LEU A 124 0.13 -10.24 1.13
C LEU A 124 -1.06 -9.87 2.03
N VAL A 125 -1.53 -8.63 1.95
CA VAL A 125 -2.64 -8.12 2.77
C VAL A 125 -3.91 -7.88 1.94
N ILE A 126 -3.96 -8.31 0.68
CA ILE A 126 -5.17 -8.18 -0.14
C ILE A 126 -6.33 -8.96 0.49
N SER A 127 -7.49 -8.32 0.63
CA SER A 127 -8.67 -9.02 1.13
C SER A 127 -9.22 -10.00 0.08
N PRO A 128 -9.90 -11.10 0.49
CA PRO A 128 -10.52 -12.03 -0.45
C PRO A 128 -11.54 -11.36 -1.38
N ALA A 129 -12.23 -10.31 -0.91
CA ALA A 129 -13.16 -9.54 -1.73
C ALA A 129 -12.43 -8.77 -2.83
N LEU A 130 -11.38 -8.01 -2.48
CA LEU A 130 -10.59 -7.26 -3.46
C LEU A 130 -9.92 -8.21 -4.47
N TYR A 131 -9.38 -9.34 -4.00
CA TYR A 131 -8.82 -10.36 -4.89
C TYR A 131 -9.86 -10.91 -5.86
N LYS A 132 -11.07 -11.25 -5.38
CA LYS A 132 -12.14 -11.79 -6.22
C LYS A 132 -12.52 -10.81 -7.32
N ASP A 133 -12.64 -9.53 -6.98
CA ASP A 133 -13.05 -8.48 -7.91
C ASP A 133 -11.95 -8.15 -8.93
N ASN A 134 -10.68 -8.46 -8.62
CA ASN A 134 -9.51 -8.09 -9.42
C ASN A 134 -8.61 -9.28 -9.77
N LYS A 135 -9.20 -10.47 -9.88
CA LYS A 135 -8.47 -11.74 -9.96
C LYS A 135 -7.44 -11.75 -11.08
N GLU A 136 -7.84 -11.30 -12.28
CA GLU A 136 -6.98 -11.33 -13.47
C GLU A 136 -5.74 -10.45 -13.30
N ALA A 137 -5.91 -9.23 -12.78
CA ALA A 137 -4.80 -8.30 -12.55
C ALA A 137 -3.82 -8.85 -11.49
N VAL A 138 -4.35 -9.39 -10.39
CA VAL A 138 -3.52 -9.95 -9.32
C VAL A 138 -2.78 -11.20 -9.78
N ASP A 139 -3.46 -12.11 -10.49
CA ASP A 139 -2.86 -13.34 -11.01
C ASP A 139 -1.77 -13.04 -12.06
N ALA A 140 -1.93 -11.97 -12.86
CA ALA A 140 -0.89 -11.51 -13.79
C ALA A 140 0.37 -11.04 -13.06
N ILE A 141 0.23 -10.26 -11.98
CA ILE A 141 1.37 -9.80 -11.15
C ILE A 141 2.09 -10.99 -10.51
N ILE A 142 1.34 -11.97 -10.00
CA ILE A 142 1.90 -13.19 -9.42
C ILE A 142 2.65 -14.00 -10.50
N GLY A 143 2.10 -14.12 -11.71
CA GLY A 143 2.73 -14.80 -12.83
C GLY A 143 4.12 -14.24 -13.16
N ILE A 144 4.27 -12.92 -13.19
CA ILE A 144 5.56 -12.25 -13.40
C ILE A 144 6.57 -12.65 -12.33
N ALA A 145 6.16 -12.68 -11.06
CA ALA A 145 7.03 -13.10 -9.96
C ALA A 145 7.47 -14.57 -10.07
N GLU A 146 6.58 -15.45 -10.52
CA GLU A 146 6.89 -16.87 -10.74
C GLU A 146 7.92 -17.06 -11.86
N GLU A 147 7.78 -16.34 -12.97
CA GLU A 147 8.76 -16.35 -14.07
C GLU A 147 10.14 -15.93 -13.60
N MET A 148 10.22 -14.84 -12.83
CA MET A 148 11.48 -14.36 -12.26
C MET A 148 12.13 -15.37 -11.31
N LYS A 149 11.31 -16.03 -10.47
CA LYS A 149 11.77 -17.10 -9.57
C LYS A 149 12.36 -18.27 -10.36
N LYS A 150 11.71 -18.70 -11.46
CA LYS A 150 12.21 -19.77 -12.35
C LYS A 150 13.55 -19.38 -12.97
N GLY A 151 13.65 -18.20 -13.57
CA GLY A 151 14.89 -17.71 -14.18
C GLY A 151 16.04 -17.52 -13.16
N ARG A 152 15.74 -17.27 -11.88
CA ARG A 152 16.75 -17.25 -10.81
C ARG A 152 17.23 -18.66 -10.44
N ALA A 153 16.34 -19.65 -10.42
CA ALA A 153 16.73 -21.03 -10.15
C ALA A 153 17.67 -21.57 -11.24
N GLU A 154 17.37 -21.32 -12.51
CA GLU A 154 18.20 -21.73 -13.64
C GLU A 154 19.60 -21.10 -13.62
N ARG A 155 19.70 -19.81 -13.25
CA ARG A 155 20.99 -19.11 -13.08
C ARG A 155 21.85 -19.66 -11.95
N ARG A 156 21.25 -20.30 -10.94
CA ARG A 156 21.95 -20.90 -9.80
C ARG A 156 22.39 -22.35 -10.05
N SER A 157 21.80 -23.01 -11.04
CA SER A 157 22.13 -24.37 -11.46
C SER A 157 23.23 -24.42 -12.54
N LYS A 158 23.68 -23.26 -13.03
CA LYS A 158 24.83 -23.08 -13.92
C LYS A 158 26.01 -22.58 -13.10
#